data_AF-A0A3M2DTD5-F1
#
_entry.id   AF-A0A3M2DTD5-F1
#
_cell.length_a   1.000
_cell.length_b   1.000
_cell.length_c   1.000
_cell.angle_alpha   90.00
_cell.angle_beta   90.00
_cell.angle_gamma   90.00
#
_symmetry.space_group_name_H-M   'P 1'
#
loop_
_entity.id
_entity.type
_entity.pdbx_description
1 polymer ?
#
loop_
_entity_poly.entity_id
_entity_poly.type
_entity_poly.pdbx_seq_one_letter_code
_entity_poly.pdbx_strand_id
1 'polypeptide(L)'
;MDSVQEERLSPLSDTPPPNDPRALALRYGKIQPGWSTNGLSRMELGAQKSFWVRTTEEIAREVTAILVYRSAHLDFWVEKGQVALNAEAQFAQIASQFETEVYPVAARFFAPMILEPSVAVLHATGMGENIYAYYADIDELPQYLFSLSNEASMIYVNLDNVTPASDYYMRLLAHEWQHVLQRRVDPNEELWLNEGMSELIATLATGPTNGLSQEYQRHPDIPLLAWKQEDTPLSAYYGGAYLFLRYLLDRFGDNFLRMVIASPDNGIGGFRIYLAEKGLDFASVYTDWILSTGLNDKFVHSSLHTSFPIRIDETIYPFGVDVIEMYGGGGNTFYFQGQPEASLISDTIPSGEYIWWSNQVDGSDTILTRAFDLSSVSTAHLTYSLWYDIESKDCAYTAVSIDGGQSWQVLHGEWGRTD
;
A
#
# COMPACT_ATOMS: atom_id res chain seq x y z
N MET A 1 -9.99 28.71 -39.51
CA MET A 1 -9.31 27.59 -38.83
C MET A 1 -8.57 28.25 -37.70
N ASP A 2 -9.32 28.51 -36.63
CA ASP A 2 -8.80 29.22 -35.48
C ASP A 2 -7.91 28.28 -34.68
N SER A 3 -6.73 28.77 -34.36
CA SER A 3 -5.76 28.13 -33.50
C SER A 3 -6.42 27.82 -32.17
N VAL A 4 -6.65 26.53 -31.89
CA VAL A 4 -6.87 26.06 -30.52
C VAL A 4 -5.57 26.39 -29.80
N GLN A 5 -5.58 27.45 -28.98
CA GLN A 5 -4.53 27.67 -28.01
C GLN A 5 -4.44 26.38 -27.18
N GLU A 6 -3.23 25.84 -27.05
CA GLU A 6 -2.89 24.86 -26.01
C GLU A 6 -3.12 25.55 -24.65
N GLU A 7 -4.37 25.60 -24.24
CA GLU A 7 -4.73 25.84 -22.85
C GLU A 7 -4.29 24.57 -22.14
N ARG A 8 -3.04 24.59 -21.64
CA ARG A 8 -2.56 23.59 -20.69
C ARG A 8 -3.59 23.58 -19.57
N LEU A 9 -4.39 22.50 -19.55
CA LEU A 9 -5.17 22.13 -18.38
C LEU A 9 -4.23 22.27 -17.19
N SER A 10 -4.68 22.90 -16.11
CA SER A 10 -3.93 22.94 -14.85
C SER A 10 -3.33 21.56 -14.64
N PRO A 11 -2.00 21.44 -14.45
CA PRO A 11 -1.42 20.13 -14.20
C PRO A 11 -2.24 19.52 -13.08
N LEU A 12 -2.73 18.31 -13.33
CA LEU A 12 -3.21 17.45 -12.24
C LEU A 12 -2.15 17.57 -11.16
N SER A 13 -2.58 17.74 -9.91
CA SER A 13 -1.63 17.64 -8.80
C SER A 13 -0.78 16.41 -9.07
N ASP A 14 0.54 16.58 -9.16
CA ASP A 14 1.49 15.47 -9.33
C ASP A 14 1.26 14.40 -8.23
N THR A 15 0.57 14.82 -7.17
CA THR A 15 0.14 14.06 -6.00
C THR A 15 -1.39 13.97 -5.93
N PRO A 16 -2.02 12.87 -6.37
CA PRO A 16 -3.45 12.65 -6.20
C PRO A 16 -3.89 12.73 -4.73
N PRO A 17 -5.09 13.29 -4.44
CA PRO A 17 -5.55 13.36 -3.07
C PRO A 17 -5.93 11.97 -2.55
N PRO A 18 -5.72 11.70 -1.25
CA PRO A 18 -6.18 10.46 -0.67
C PRO A 18 -7.70 10.31 -0.76
N ASN A 19 -8.16 9.07 -0.86
CA ASN A 19 -9.56 8.72 -0.88
C ASN A 19 -10.21 9.06 0.47
N ASP A 20 -11.24 9.90 0.44
CA ASP A 20 -12.12 10.20 1.57
C ASP A 20 -13.55 9.79 1.21
N PRO A 21 -13.97 8.56 1.57
CA PRO A 21 -15.31 8.05 1.27
C PRO A 21 -16.43 8.93 1.82
N ARG A 22 -16.20 9.66 2.93
CA ARG A 22 -17.20 10.57 3.50
C ARG A 22 -17.30 11.84 2.66
N ALA A 23 -16.18 12.43 2.25
CA ALA A 23 -16.17 13.57 1.34
C ALA A 23 -16.81 13.21 -0.01
N LEU A 24 -16.52 12.01 -0.55
CA LEU A 24 -17.18 11.49 -1.74
C LEU A 24 -18.69 11.36 -1.54
N ALA A 25 -19.13 10.73 -0.45
CA ALA A 25 -20.56 10.58 -0.16
C ALA A 25 -21.28 11.94 -0.02
N LEU A 26 -20.64 12.96 0.58
CA LEU A 26 -21.17 14.32 0.63
C LEU A 26 -21.23 14.96 -0.77
N ARG A 27 -20.15 14.85 -1.55
CA ARG A 27 -20.01 15.41 -2.90
C ARG A 27 -21.06 14.86 -3.87
N TYR A 28 -21.44 13.60 -3.70
CA TYR A 28 -22.47 12.91 -4.49
C TYR A 28 -23.86 12.91 -3.82
N GLY A 29 -24.06 13.70 -2.76
CA GLY A 29 -25.37 13.88 -2.10
C GLY A 29 -25.93 12.62 -1.44
N LYS A 30 -25.07 11.64 -1.11
CA LYS A 30 -25.46 10.38 -0.45
C LYS A 30 -25.66 10.54 1.04
N ILE A 31 -25.01 11.53 1.66
CA ILE A 31 -25.14 11.86 3.09
C ILE A 31 -25.26 13.37 3.30
N GLN A 32 -25.65 13.77 4.51
CA GLN A 32 -25.75 15.18 4.92
C GLN A 32 -24.56 15.57 5.83
N PRO A 33 -24.14 16.85 5.84
CA PRO A 33 -23.11 17.33 6.77
C PRO A 33 -23.49 17.09 8.23
N GLY A 34 -22.50 16.73 9.05
CA GLY A 34 -22.66 16.59 10.50
C GLY A 34 -22.90 15.16 11.01
N TRP A 35 -22.91 14.16 10.13
CA TRP A 35 -22.90 12.74 10.56
C TRP A 35 -21.50 12.38 11.05
N SER A 36 -21.38 11.93 12.30
CA SER A 36 -20.14 11.46 12.92
C SER A 36 -20.13 9.94 13.05
N THR A 37 -18.94 9.34 13.14
CA THR A 37 -18.78 7.96 13.60
C THR A 37 -19.04 7.89 15.09
N ASN A 38 -19.70 6.82 15.54
CA ASN A 38 -19.61 6.40 16.93
C ASN A 38 -18.40 5.45 16.98
N GLY A 39 -17.21 5.97 17.28
CA GLY A 39 -16.08 5.10 17.56
C GLY A 39 -16.46 4.07 18.64
N LEU A 40 -15.74 2.95 18.68
CA LEU A 40 -15.92 1.94 19.72
C LEU A 40 -16.03 2.59 21.11
N SER A 41 -17.24 2.55 21.68
CA SER A 41 -17.44 2.98 23.06
C SER A 41 -16.51 2.16 23.94
N ARG A 42 -15.78 2.80 24.85
CA ARG A 42 -14.83 2.12 25.73
C ARG A 42 -15.56 1.04 26.54
N MET A 43 -15.39 -0.21 26.15
CA MET A 43 -16.06 -1.36 26.79
C MET A 43 -15.24 -1.89 27.97
N GLU A 44 -15.91 -2.45 28.98
CA GLU A 44 -15.25 -3.10 30.12
C GLU A 44 -14.69 -4.47 29.74
N LEU A 45 -13.67 -4.94 30.47
CA LEU A 45 -13.14 -6.30 30.29
C LEU A 45 -14.25 -7.35 30.45
N GLY A 46 -14.24 -8.37 29.59
CA GLY A 46 -15.29 -9.38 29.51
C GLY A 46 -16.52 -8.96 28.69
N ALA A 47 -16.58 -7.73 28.17
CA ALA A 47 -17.63 -7.31 27.25
C ALA A 47 -17.64 -8.20 26.00
N GLN A 48 -18.85 -8.45 25.48
CA GLN A 48 -19.06 -9.16 24.22
C GLN A 48 -19.50 -8.15 23.16
N LYS A 49 -18.88 -8.22 21.97
CA LYS A 49 -19.27 -7.43 20.79
C LYS A 49 -19.24 -8.33 19.56
N SER A 50 -20.15 -8.08 18.62
CA SER A 50 -20.09 -8.65 17.27
C SER A 50 -19.18 -7.84 16.37
N PHE A 51 -18.41 -8.53 15.54
CA PHE A 51 -17.54 -7.97 14.53
C PHE A 51 -17.78 -8.64 13.18
N TRP A 52 -17.72 -7.87 12.10
CA TRP A 52 -17.57 -8.39 10.74
C TRP A 52 -16.12 -8.82 10.51
N VAL A 53 -15.93 -9.98 9.89
CA VAL A 53 -14.62 -10.53 9.52
C VAL A 53 -14.67 -10.93 8.06
N ARG A 54 -13.69 -10.47 7.27
CA ARG A 54 -13.55 -10.86 5.86
C ARG A 54 -12.71 -12.13 5.71
N THR A 55 -13.05 -12.94 4.72
CA THR A 55 -12.31 -14.15 4.35
C THR A 55 -11.55 -13.98 3.03
N THR A 56 -10.76 -14.98 2.65
CA THR A 56 -10.05 -15.05 1.35
C THR A 56 -10.95 -14.93 0.12
N GLU A 57 -12.25 -15.18 0.26
CA GLU A 57 -13.25 -15.06 -0.82
C GLU A 57 -14.02 -13.73 -0.74
N GLU A 58 -13.57 -12.79 0.11
CA GLU A 58 -14.22 -11.51 0.39
C GLU A 58 -15.63 -11.62 0.98
N ILE A 59 -15.97 -12.82 1.45
CA ILE A 59 -17.21 -13.07 2.17
C ILE A 59 -17.04 -12.50 3.58
N ALA A 60 -17.91 -11.59 3.97
CA ALA A 60 -17.99 -11.13 5.35
C ALA A 60 -18.82 -12.12 6.19
N ARG A 61 -18.29 -12.49 7.36
CA ARG A 61 -19.01 -13.24 8.39
C ARG A 61 -19.06 -12.44 9.69
N GLU A 62 -20.14 -12.58 10.43
CA GLU A 62 -20.26 -11.99 11.76
C GLU A 62 -19.70 -12.95 12.82
N VAL A 63 -18.90 -12.42 13.75
CA VAL A 63 -18.31 -13.17 14.87
C VAL A 63 -18.58 -12.43 16.16
N THR A 64 -19.03 -13.13 17.20
CA THR A 64 -19.08 -12.55 18.55
C THR A 64 -17.75 -12.80 19.23
N ALA A 65 -17.10 -11.75 19.73
CA ALA A 65 -15.84 -11.82 20.45
C ALA A 65 -15.94 -11.23 21.86
N ILE A 66 -15.02 -11.63 22.73
CA ILE A 66 -14.91 -11.18 24.12
C ILE A 66 -13.65 -10.32 24.26
N LEU A 67 -13.75 -9.16 24.89
CA LEU A 67 -12.59 -8.34 25.27
C LEU A 67 -11.86 -9.04 26.43
N VAL A 68 -10.71 -9.65 26.15
CA VAL A 68 -9.97 -10.46 27.13
C VAL A 68 -8.86 -9.69 27.83
N TYR A 69 -8.32 -8.64 27.20
CA TYR A 69 -7.28 -7.81 27.77
C TYR A 69 -7.24 -6.42 27.12
N ARG A 70 -6.72 -5.42 27.84
CA ARG A 70 -6.49 -4.06 27.32
C ARG A 70 -5.15 -3.53 27.80
N SER A 71 -4.36 -2.99 26.88
CA SER A 71 -3.11 -2.26 27.13
C SER A 71 -3.30 -0.74 26.98
N ALA A 72 -2.21 0.02 26.87
CA ALA A 72 -2.30 1.44 26.57
C ALA A 72 -2.80 1.70 25.14
N HIS A 73 -2.36 0.88 24.19
CA HIS A 73 -2.63 1.10 22.76
C HIS A 73 -3.50 0.00 22.11
N LEU A 74 -3.72 -1.15 22.75
CA LEU A 74 -4.41 -2.29 22.15
C LEU A 74 -5.56 -2.82 23.01
N ASP A 75 -6.67 -3.14 22.36
CA ASP A 75 -7.80 -3.88 22.92
C ASP A 75 -7.83 -5.29 22.31
N PHE A 76 -7.58 -6.33 23.10
CA PHE A 76 -7.51 -7.70 22.60
C PHE A 76 -8.88 -8.38 22.68
N TRP A 77 -9.44 -8.69 21.51
CA TRP A 77 -10.71 -9.41 21.35
C TRP A 77 -10.46 -10.82 20.86
N VAL A 78 -11.19 -11.79 21.40
CA VAL A 78 -11.09 -13.20 21.00
C VAL A 78 -12.47 -13.77 20.71
N GLU A 79 -12.63 -14.43 19.57
CA GLU A 79 -13.89 -15.08 19.16
C GLU A 79 -14.42 -16.01 20.26
N LYS A 80 -15.72 -15.89 20.53
CA LYS A 80 -16.41 -16.65 21.57
C LYS A 80 -16.33 -18.15 21.25
N GLY A 81 -15.66 -18.89 22.13
CA GLY A 81 -15.34 -20.30 21.94
C GLY A 81 -13.86 -20.59 21.72
N GLN A 82 -13.07 -19.56 21.37
CA GLN A 82 -11.60 -19.63 21.23
C GLN A 82 -10.86 -19.03 22.44
N VAL A 83 -11.58 -18.53 23.44
CA VAL A 83 -10.99 -17.98 24.66
C VAL A 83 -10.37 -19.10 25.49
N ALA A 84 -9.05 -19.19 25.49
CA ALA A 84 -8.30 -20.13 26.34
C ALA A 84 -8.48 -19.81 27.83
N LEU A 85 -8.34 -20.82 28.69
CA LEU A 85 -8.46 -20.65 30.16
C LEU A 85 -7.45 -19.62 30.73
N ASN A 86 -6.30 -19.47 30.09
CA ASN A 86 -5.23 -18.55 30.48
C ASN A 86 -5.16 -17.31 29.58
N ALA A 87 -6.23 -16.97 28.84
CA ALA A 87 -6.24 -15.87 27.88
C ALA A 87 -5.76 -14.55 28.50
N GLU A 88 -6.25 -14.17 29.68
CA GLU A 88 -5.84 -12.92 30.34
C GLU A 88 -4.31 -12.84 30.54
N ALA A 89 -3.69 -13.90 31.05
CA ALA A 89 -2.24 -13.93 31.27
C ALA A 89 -1.44 -13.96 29.96
N GLN A 90 -1.93 -14.69 28.96
CA GLN A 90 -1.32 -14.75 27.63
C GLN A 90 -1.35 -13.38 26.94
N PHE A 91 -2.51 -12.71 26.94
CA PHE A 91 -2.66 -11.40 26.31
C PHE A 91 -2.01 -10.28 27.13
N ALA A 92 -1.86 -10.43 28.45
CA ALA A 92 -1.02 -9.54 29.25
C ALA A 92 0.46 -9.61 28.84
N GLN A 93 0.97 -10.82 28.54
CA GLN A 93 2.33 -11.00 28.05
C GLN A 93 2.50 -10.38 26.65
N ILE A 94 1.59 -10.67 25.73
CA ILE A 94 1.58 -10.08 24.38
C ILE A 94 1.57 -8.56 24.45
N ALA A 95 0.64 -8.00 25.25
CA ALA A 95 0.53 -6.57 25.46
C ALA A 95 1.84 -5.99 26.00
N SER A 96 2.42 -6.60 27.04
CA SER A 96 3.69 -6.13 27.60
C SER A 96 4.78 -6.09 26.52
N GLN A 97 4.90 -7.14 25.71
CA GLN A 97 5.90 -7.21 24.66
C GLN A 97 5.67 -6.16 23.58
N PHE A 98 4.42 -5.98 23.14
CA PHE A 98 4.06 -4.93 22.18
C PHE A 98 4.44 -3.54 22.70
N GLU A 99 4.06 -3.22 23.94
CA GLU A 99 4.31 -1.89 24.52
C GLU A 99 5.80 -1.61 24.75
N THR A 100 6.63 -2.63 24.98
CA THR A 100 8.07 -2.47 25.25
C THR A 100 8.97 -2.62 24.03
N GLU A 101 8.55 -3.37 23.00
CA GLU A 101 9.40 -3.73 21.86
C GLU A 101 8.86 -3.15 20.54
N VAL A 102 7.57 -3.29 20.27
CA VAL A 102 6.96 -2.88 18.99
C VAL A 102 6.64 -1.39 18.98
N TYR A 103 5.88 -0.94 19.97
CA TYR A 103 5.38 0.43 20.05
C TYR A 103 6.52 1.47 20.01
N PRO A 104 7.63 1.34 20.77
CA PRO A 104 8.71 2.33 20.75
C PRO A 104 9.43 2.42 19.40
N VAL A 105 9.55 1.29 18.68
CA VAL A 105 10.17 1.25 17.35
C VAL A 105 9.32 1.98 16.33
N ALA A 106 8.01 1.71 16.30
CA ALA A 106 7.11 2.45 15.43
C ALA A 106 7.07 3.94 15.82
N ALA A 107 7.03 4.24 17.13
CA ALA A 107 7.01 5.62 17.62
C ALA A 107 8.25 6.43 17.24
N ARG A 108 9.40 5.77 17.07
CA ARG A 108 10.63 6.38 16.57
C ARG A 108 10.46 6.99 15.17
N PHE A 109 9.50 6.57 14.36
CA PHE A 109 9.34 7.08 13.00
C PHE A 109 8.01 7.81 12.78
N PHE A 110 6.96 7.45 13.53
CA PHE A 110 5.60 7.99 13.35
C PHE A 110 5.20 9.07 14.37
N ALA A 111 5.99 9.33 15.43
CA ALA A 111 5.66 10.39 16.40
C ALA A 111 5.82 11.80 15.79
N PRO A 112 4.91 12.77 16.09
CA PRO A 112 3.96 12.80 17.20
C PRO A 112 2.54 12.24 16.91
N MET A 113 2.32 11.49 15.84
CA MET A 113 0.98 11.14 15.32
C MET A 113 0.28 9.99 16.09
N ILE A 114 0.70 9.71 17.34
CA ILE A 114 0.35 8.53 18.13
C ILE A 114 -0.53 8.90 19.34
N LEU A 115 -1.41 9.88 19.19
CA LEU A 115 -2.22 10.42 20.28
C LEU A 115 -3.72 10.14 20.12
N GLU A 116 -4.13 8.96 19.67
CA GLU A 116 -5.56 8.63 19.46
C GLU A 116 -5.84 7.12 19.71
N PRO A 117 -7.10 6.67 19.90
CA PRO A 117 -7.52 5.60 20.83
C PRO A 117 -6.95 4.20 20.53
N SER A 118 -7.14 3.29 21.49
CA SER A 118 -6.68 1.91 21.37
C SER A 118 -7.23 1.21 20.12
N VAL A 119 -6.35 0.48 19.44
CA VAL A 119 -6.67 -0.32 18.26
C VAL A 119 -7.20 -1.67 18.71
N ALA A 120 -8.28 -2.13 18.11
CA ALA A 120 -8.82 -3.45 18.44
C ALA A 120 -8.05 -4.53 17.67
N VAL A 121 -7.58 -5.56 18.38
CA VAL A 121 -6.93 -6.74 17.79
C VAL A 121 -7.88 -7.93 17.94
N LEU A 122 -8.55 -8.30 16.86
CA LEU A 122 -9.53 -9.39 16.84
C LEU A 122 -8.88 -10.71 16.44
N HIS A 123 -8.95 -11.68 17.33
CA HIS A 123 -8.50 -13.06 17.12
C HIS A 123 -9.71 -13.93 16.81
N ALA A 124 -9.77 -14.46 15.60
CA ALA A 124 -10.89 -15.28 15.13
C ALA A 124 -10.40 -16.40 14.20
N THR A 125 -11.22 -17.42 13.96
CA THR A 125 -10.89 -18.52 13.03
C THR A 125 -11.55 -18.31 11.67
N GLY A 126 -11.56 -19.30 10.77
CA GLY A 126 -12.38 -19.32 9.57
C GLY A 126 -12.16 -18.15 8.61
N MET A 127 -10.96 -17.53 8.60
CA MET A 127 -10.63 -16.44 7.67
C MET A 127 -10.10 -16.97 6.33
N GLY A 128 -9.63 -18.22 6.29
CA GLY A 128 -9.07 -18.86 5.10
C GLY A 128 -7.59 -19.23 5.27
N GLU A 129 -7.15 -20.25 4.53
CA GLU A 129 -5.85 -20.92 4.76
C GLU A 129 -4.64 -20.01 4.51
N ASN A 130 -4.76 -18.96 3.70
CA ASN A 130 -3.66 -18.07 3.34
C ASN A 130 -3.70 -16.70 4.04
N ILE A 131 -4.59 -16.50 5.00
CA ILE A 131 -4.66 -15.27 5.80
C ILE A 131 -4.07 -15.52 7.18
N TYR A 132 -3.03 -14.79 7.55
CA TYR A 132 -2.39 -14.89 8.86
C TYR A 132 -2.82 -13.75 9.78
N ALA A 133 -2.68 -12.52 9.29
CA ALA A 133 -3.20 -11.30 9.89
C ALA A 133 -3.50 -10.29 8.78
N TYR A 134 -4.30 -9.25 9.08
CA TYR A 134 -4.47 -8.09 8.22
C TYR A 134 -5.02 -6.90 8.99
N TYR A 135 -4.70 -5.70 8.53
CA TYR A 135 -5.40 -4.45 8.80
C TYR A 135 -6.41 -4.16 7.69
N ALA A 136 -7.56 -3.59 8.04
CA ALA A 136 -8.56 -3.17 7.07
C ALA A 136 -9.09 -1.76 7.39
N ASP A 137 -8.68 -0.78 6.60
CA ASP A 137 -9.00 0.64 6.81
C ASP A 137 -10.48 0.96 6.61
N ILE A 138 -11.15 0.22 5.73
CA ILE A 138 -12.58 0.25 5.47
C ILE A 138 -13.44 0.03 6.74
N ASP A 139 -12.90 -0.63 7.77
CA ASP A 139 -13.59 -0.80 9.06
C ASP A 139 -13.57 0.47 9.92
N GLU A 140 -12.81 1.49 9.55
CA GLU A 140 -12.86 2.80 10.20
C GLU A 140 -14.03 3.65 9.70
N LEU A 141 -14.65 3.25 8.58
CA LEU A 141 -15.80 3.97 8.04
C LEU A 141 -17.04 3.79 8.92
N PRO A 142 -17.94 4.78 8.97
CA PRO A 142 -19.26 4.57 9.54
C PRO A 142 -20.05 3.49 8.78
N GLN A 143 -20.88 2.73 9.50
CA GLN A 143 -21.73 1.68 8.93
C GLN A 143 -22.75 2.19 7.90
N TYR A 144 -23.13 3.47 7.97
CA TYR A 144 -23.99 4.06 6.96
C TYR A 144 -23.28 4.31 5.61
N LEU A 145 -21.95 4.36 5.58
CA LEU A 145 -21.16 4.38 4.34
C LEU A 145 -20.81 2.96 3.89
N PHE A 146 -20.49 2.09 4.84
CA PHE A 146 -20.15 0.71 4.57
C PHE A 146 -20.78 -0.22 5.61
N SER A 147 -21.85 -0.91 5.23
CA SER A 147 -22.70 -1.67 6.17
C SER A 147 -21.98 -2.80 6.91
N LEU A 148 -20.86 -3.29 6.38
CA LEU A 148 -20.04 -4.35 6.97
C LEU A 148 -18.85 -3.79 7.76
N SER A 149 -18.84 -2.49 8.05
CA SER A 149 -17.81 -1.85 8.87
C SER A 149 -17.95 -2.21 10.35
N ASN A 150 -16.82 -2.29 11.05
CA ASN A 150 -16.77 -2.40 12.50
C ASN A 150 -16.69 -1.05 13.26
N GLU A 151 -16.61 0.07 12.53
CA GLU A 151 -16.44 1.45 13.01
C GLU A 151 -15.23 1.62 13.97
N ALA A 152 -14.11 0.98 13.64
CA ALA A 152 -12.88 0.99 14.44
C ALA A 152 -11.63 0.71 13.61
N SER A 153 -10.47 1.25 14.03
CA SER A 153 -9.17 0.75 13.59
C SER A 153 -8.97 -0.66 14.15
N MET A 154 -8.80 -1.65 13.27
CA MET A 154 -8.75 -3.05 13.65
C MET A 154 -7.63 -3.82 12.98
N ILE A 155 -6.95 -4.65 13.77
CA ILE A 155 -6.05 -5.70 13.29
C ILE A 155 -6.77 -7.04 13.49
N TYR A 156 -6.78 -7.87 12.46
CA TYR A 156 -7.36 -9.20 12.48
C TYR A 156 -6.23 -10.22 12.55
N VAL A 157 -6.37 -11.23 13.41
CA VAL A 157 -5.44 -12.35 13.52
C VAL A 157 -6.21 -13.65 13.33
N ASN A 158 -5.76 -14.45 12.35
CA ASN A 158 -6.36 -15.75 12.07
C ASN A 158 -5.78 -16.82 12.99
N LEU A 159 -6.58 -17.27 13.95
CA LEU A 159 -6.20 -18.31 14.92
C LEU A 159 -6.03 -19.69 14.29
N ASP A 160 -6.51 -19.93 13.06
CA ASP A 160 -6.25 -21.19 12.35
C ASP A 160 -4.79 -21.30 11.89
N ASN A 161 -4.13 -20.15 11.67
CA ASN A 161 -2.82 -20.07 11.05
C ASN A 161 -1.74 -19.48 11.97
N VAL A 162 -2.14 -18.75 13.01
CA VAL A 162 -1.22 -18.01 13.89
C VAL A 162 -1.44 -18.41 15.34
N THR A 163 -0.37 -18.85 16.00
CA THR A 163 -0.38 -19.09 17.46
C THR A 163 -0.12 -17.79 18.21
N PRO A 164 -1.05 -17.31 19.06
CA PRO A 164 -0.82 -16.10 19.86
C PRO A 164 0.42 -16.24 20.78
N ALA A 165 1.11 -15.12 20.99
CA ALA A 165 2.36 -15.02 21.77
C ALA A 165 3.59 -15.75 21.17
N SER A 166 3.51 -16.22 19.93
CA SER A 166 4.71 -16.67 19.19
C SER A 166 5.51 -15.49 18.63
N ASP A 167 6.79 -15.71 18.34
CA ASP A 167 7.63 -14.68 17.68
C ASP A 167 7.04 -14.25 16.33
N TYR A 168 6.48 -15.20 15.59
CA TYR A 168 5.81 -14.92 14.32
C TYR A 168 4.55 -14.07 14.51
N TYR A 169 3.75 -14.34 15.54
CA TYR A 169 2.61 -13.49 15.91
C TYR A 169 3.05 -12.05 16.21
N MET A 170 4.13 -11.87 16.97
CA MET A 170 4.61 -10.53 17.30
C MET A 170 5.13 -9.77 16.09
N ARG A 171 5.76 -10.48 15.13
CA ARG A 171 6.17 -9.89 13.86
C ARG A 171 4.95 -9.41 13.05
N LEU A 172 3.92 -10.26 12.91
CA LEU A 172 2.68 -9.90 12.22
C LEU A 172 1.98 -8.72 12.90
N LEU A 173 1.89 -8.73 14.23
CA LEU A 173 1.29 -7.62 14.97
C LEU A 173 2.06 -6.31 14.74
N ALA A 174 3.40 -6.35 14.66
CA ALA A 174 4.22 -5.19 14.34
C ALA A 174 4.05 -4.71 12.89
N HIS A 175 3.89 -5.64 11.94
CA HIS A 175 3.58 -5.37 10.54
C HIS A 175 2.24 -4.63 10.41
N GLU A 176 1.16 -5.22 10.94
CA GLU A 176 -0.17 -4.62 10.85
C GLU A 176 -0.29 -3.31 11.65
N TRP A 177 0.48 -3.17 12.74
CA TRP A 177 0.55 -1.92 13.48
C TRP A 177 1.15 -0.78 12.65
N GLN A 178 2.13 -1.06 11.78
CA GLN A 178 2.64 -0.05 10.86
C GLN A 178 1.51 0.44 9.95
N HIS A 179 0.68 -0.45 9.39
CA HIS A 179 -0.38 -0.03 8.46
C HIS A 179 -1.40 0.88 9.14
N VAL A 180 -1.76 0.59 10.39
CA VAL A 180 -2.63 1.47 11.20
C VAL A 180 -2.03 2.87 11.34
N LEU A 181 -0.72 2.96 11.58
CA LEU A 181 -0.04 4.25 11.71
C LEU A 181 0.07 4.96 10.35
N GLN A 182 0.46 4.26 9.29
CA GLN A 182 0.58 4.82 7.95
C GLN A 182 -0.75 5.42 7.49
N ARG A 183 -1.87 4.71 7.67
CA ARG A 183 -3.22 5.23 7.32
C ARG A 183 -3.54 6.58 7.97
N ARG A 184 -3.00 6.85 9.16
CA ARG A 184 -3.22 8.10 9.91
C ARG A 184 -2.30 9.23 9.46
N VAL A 185 -1.14 8.89 8.92
CA VAL A 185 -0.14 9.86 8.47
C VAL A 185 -0.36 10.23 7.01
N ASP A 186 -0.36 9.20 6.18
CA ASP A 186 -0.47 9.29 4.74
C ASP A 186 -1.20 8.05 4.20
N PRO A 187 -2.52 8.18 3.97
CA PRO A 187 -3.37 7.03 3.67
C PRO A 187 -3.34 6.52 2.24
N ASN A 188 -2.61 7.18 1.33
CA ASN A 188 -2.53 6.79 -0.07
C ASN A 188 -1.09 6.55 -0.56
N GLU A 189 -0.19 6.23 0.36
CA GLU A 189 1.16 5.78 0.05
C GLU A 189 1.15 4.57 -0.91
N GLU A 190 2.10 4.53 -1.85
CA GLU A 190 2.23 3.44 -2.81
C GLU A 190 2.48 2.09 -2.11
N LEU A 191 1.81 1.04 -2.58
CA LEU A 191 1.81 -0.28 -1.96
C LEU A 191 3.21 -0.81 -1.65
N TRP A 192 4.16 -0.67 -2.57
CA TRP A 192 5.52 -1.18 -2.38
C TRP A 192 6.24 -0.53 -1.19
N LEU A 193 6.03 0.77 -1.00
CA LEU A 193 6.66 1.55 0.05
C LEU A 193 5.98 1.27 1.38
N ASN A 194 4.65 1.19 1.38
CA ASN A 194 3.86 0.85 2.56
C ASN A 194 4.23 -0.55 3.10
N GLU A 195 4.23 -1.57 2.25
CA GLU A 195 4.56 -2.95 2.63
C GLU A 195 6.03 -3.12 3.02
N GLY A 196 6.95 -2.47 2.28
CA GLY A 196 8.36 -2.43 2.66
C GLY A 196 8.58 -1.79 4.03
N MET A 197 7.82 -0.75 4.36
CA MET A 197 7.87 -0.09 5.66
C MET A 197 7.34 -1.00 6.77
N SER A 198 6.24 -1.71 6.54
CA SER A 198 5.73 -2.71 7.49
C SER A 198 6.77 -3.77 7.82
N GLU A 199 7.43 -4.32 6.81
CA GLU A 199 8.46 -5.32 6.98
C GLU A 199 9.71 -4.76 7.70
N LEU A 200 10.07 -3.50 7.42
CA LEU A 200 11.15 -2.80 8.11
C LEU A 200 10.83 -2.58 9.59
N ILE A 201 9.66 -2.05 9.92
CA ILE A 201 9.23 -1.80 11.30
C ILE A 201 9.12 -3.11 12.08
N ALA A 202 8.48 -4.14 11.50
CA ALA A 202 8.39 -5.46 12.10
C ALA A 202 9.79 -6.03 12.37
N THR A 203 10.71 -5.93 11.40
CA THR A 203 12.09 -6.41 11.56
C THR A 203 12.89 -5.63 12.61
N LEU A 204 12.72 -4.31 12.70
CA LEU A 204 13.37 -3.50 13.72
C LEU A 204 12.85 -3.80 15.13
N ALA A 205 11.57 -4.15 15.26
CA ALA A 205 10.93 -4.49 16.52
C ALA A 205 11.26 -5.92 16.99
N THR A 206 11.19 -6.91 16.08
CA THR A 206 11.23 -8.33 16.45
C THR A 206 12.49 -9.06 15.97
N GLY A 207 13.37 -8.38 15.25
CA GLY A 207 14.56 -8.97 14.64
C GLY A 207 14.34 -9.48 13.21
N PRO A 208 15.43 -9.82 12.50
CA PRO A 208 15.41 -10.15 11.07
C PRO A 208 14.82 -11.54 10.79
N THR A 209 14.10 -11.64 9.67
CA THR A 209 13.75 -12.92 9.04
C THR A 209 14.54 -13.09 7.76
N ASN A 210 15.28 -14.19 7.65
CA ASN A 210 16.08 -14.44 6.45
C ASN A 210 15.25 -14.83 5.22
N GLY A 211 13.99 -15.25 5.40
CA GLY A 211 13.14 -15.76 4.33
C GLY A 211 12.90 -14.76 3.20
N LEU A 212 12.39 -13.57 3.53
CA LEU A 212 12.06 -12.54 2.54
C LEU A 212 13.29 -12.04 1.78
N SER A 213 14.37 -11.74 2.50
CA SER A 213 15.62 -11.28 1.88
C SER A 213 16.22 -12.31 0.94
N GLN A 214 16.19 -13.60 1.32
CA GLN A 214 16.65 -14.68 0.45
C GLN A 214 15.74 -14.85 -0.77
N GLU A 215 14.44 -14.62 -0.61
CA GLU A 215 13.51 -14.78 -1.72
C GLU A 215 13.69 -13.72 -2.79
N TYR A 216 13.87 -12.46 -2.39
CA TYR A 216 14.27 -11.39 -3.32
C TYR A 216 15.62 -11.69 -3.97
N GLN A 217 16.59 -12.19 -3.20
CA GLN A 217 17.91 -12.55 -3.74
C GLN A 217 17.88 -13.66 -4.80
N ARG A 218 16.87 -14.53 -4.76
CA ARG A 218 16.62 -15.56 -5.78
C ARG A 218 15.84 -15.04 -6.98
N HIS A 219 15.06 -13.97 -6.79
CA HIS A 219 14.21 -13.35 -7.80
C HIS A 219 14.43 -11.84 -7.86
N PRO A 220 15.65 -11.37 -8.20
CA PRO A 220 15.98 -9.94 -8.16
C PRO A 220 15.48 -9.16 -9.40
N ASP A 221 15.12 -9.84 -10.48
CA ASP A 221 14.42 -9.24 -11.63
C ASP A 221 12.91 -9.18 -11.39
N ILE A 222 12.51 -8.29 -10.49
CA ILE A 222 11.12 -7.93 -10.23
C ILE A 222 10.99 -6.40 -10.24
N PRO A 223 9.85 -5.83 -10.67
CA PRO A 223 9.67 -4.39 -10.61
C PRO A 223 9.54 -3.95 -9.15
N LEU A 224 10.45 -3.11 -8.65
CA LEU A 224 10.33 -2.61 -7.28
C LEU A 224 9.03 -1.81 -7.07
N LEU A 225 8.63 -1.01 -8.07
CA LEU A 225 7.54 -0.05 -7.97
C LEU A 225 6.17 -0.60 -8.35
N ALA A 226 6.12 -1.79 -8.95
CA ALA A 226 4.87 -2.42 -9.36
C ALA A 226 4.72 -3.72 -8.58
N TRP A 227 3.54 -3.94 -7.99
CA TRP A 227 3.33 -5.09 -7.14
C TRP A 227 2.65 -6.22 -7.90
N LYS A 228 3.12 -7.46 -7.66
CA LYS A 228 2.51 -8.72 -8.12
C LYS A 228 2.43 -8.88 -9.65
N GLN A 229 3.46 -9.52 -10.20
CA GLN A 229 3.41 -10.17 -11.51
C GLN A 229 3.01 -11.65 -11.39
N GLU A 230 2.53 -12.23 -12.48
CA GLU A 230 2.31 -13.67 -12.59
C GLU A 230 3.63 -14.43 -12.34
N ASP A 231 3.54 -15.61 -11.71
CA ASP A 231 4.65 -16.56 -11.46
C ASP A 231 5.78 -16.12 -10.51
N THR A 232 5.71 -14.95 -9.87
CA THR A 232 6.69 -14.51 -8.86
C THR A 232 6.15 -14.63 -7.43
N PRO A 233 6.90 -15.24 -6.48
CA PRO A 233 6.49 -15.29 -5.08
C PRO A 233 6.32 -13.89 -4.48
N LEU A 234 5.16 -13.63 -3.84
CA LEU A 234 4.88 -12.34 -3.21
C LEU A 234 5.95 -11.93 -2.18
N SER A 235 6.54 -12.91 -1.49
CA SER A 235 7.65 -12.72 -0.55
C SER A 235 8.90 -12.07 -1.17
N ALA A 236 9.12 -12.18 -2.48
CA ALA A 236 10.21 -11.47 -3.16
C ALA A 236 9.98 -9.96 -3.22
N TYR A 237 8.73 -9.52 -3.46
CA TYR A 237 8.35 -8.10 -3.46
C TYR A 237 8.54 -7.48 -2.07
N TYR A 238 8.00 -8.14 -1.03
CA TYR A 238 8.26 -7.77 0.36
C TYR A 238 9.75 -7.69 0.67
N GLY A 239 10.52 -8.69 0.25
CA GLY A 239 11.97 -8.76 0.47
C GLY A 239 12.73 -7.61 -0.19
N GLY A 240 12.42 -7.28 -1.44
CA GLY A 240 13.06 -6.20 -2.20
C GLY A 240 12.78 -4.82 -1.59
N ALA A 241 11.50 -4.52 -1.33
CA ALA A 241 11.10 -3.26 -0.71
C ALA A 241 11.70 -3.08 0.69
N TYR A 242 11.63 -4.12 1.54
CA TYR A 242 12.29 -4.13 2.85
C TYR A 242 13.79 -3.87 2.77
N LEU A 243 14.51 -4.60 1.90
CA LEU A 243 15.96 -4.48 1.82
C LEU A 243 16.40 -3.11 1.31
N PHE A 244 15.65 -2.52 0.37
CA PHE A 244 15.91 -1.18 -0.11
C PHE A 244 15.68 -0.14 0.98
N LEU A 245 14.55 -0.20 1.69
CA LEU A 245 14.28 0.72 2.80
C LEU A 245 15.26 0.55 3.96
N ARG A 246 15.69 -0.68 4.21
CA ARG A 246 16.76 -0.96 5.18
C ARG A 246 18.06 -0.28 4.78
N TYR A 247 18.47 -0.41 3.51
CA TYR A 247 19.65 0.26 2.97
C TYR A 247 19.55 1.78 3.12
N LEU A 248 18.39 2.35 2.80
CA LEU A 248 18.15 3.78 2.93
C LEU A 248 18.21 4.24 4.39
N LEU A 249 17.64 3.49 5.33
CA LEU A 249 17.73 3.77 6.75
C LEU A 249 19.19 3.72 7.23
N ASP A 250 19.96 2.71 6.83
CA ASP A 250 21.37 2.59 7.21
C ASP A 250 22.23 3.72 6.59
N ARG A 251 21.89 4.21 5.38
CA ARG A 251 22.63 5.28 4.68
C ARG A 251 22.26 6.69 5.15
N PHE A 252 20.99 6.95 5.40
CA PHE A 252 20.45 8.30 5.62
C PHE A 252 19.88 8.53 7.02
N GLY A 253 19.63 7.47 7.80
CA GLY A 253 19.17 7.54 9.18
C GLY A 253 17.70 7.92 9.35
N ASP A 254 17.28 8.06 10.60
CA ASP A 254 15.87 8.17 10.98
C ASP A 254 15.16 9.40 10.43
N ASN A 255 15.87 10.53 10.35
CA ASN A 255 15.28 11.79 9.88
C ASN A 255 14.80 11.68 8.44
N PHE A 256 15.55 10.95 7.61
CA PHE A 256 15.14 10.65 6.25
C PHE A 256 13.87 9.81 6.23
N LEU A 257 13.84 8.71 6.99
CA LEU A 257 12.69 7.81 6.99
C LEU A 257 11.42 8.50 7.51
N ARG A 258 11.53 9.32 8.57
CA ARG A 258 10.44 10.17 9.07
C ARG A 258 9.88 11.11 8.01
N MET A 259 10.75 11.67 7.18
CA MET A 259 10.34 12.59 6.12
C MET A 259 9.62 11.85 4.99
N VAL A 260 10.11 10.68 4.59
CA VAL A 260 9.45 9.83 3.59
C VAL A 260 8.06 9.41 4.07
N ILE A 261 7.95 8.88 5.30
CA ILE A 261 6.68 8.46 5.91
C ILE A 261 5.63 9.59 5.95
N ALA A 262 6.06 10.83 6.17
CA ALA A 262 5.18 11.98 6.29
C ALA A 262 4.96 12.73 4.96
N SER A 263 5.54 12.24 3.86
CA SER A 263 5.49 12.92 2.58
C SER A 263 4.21 12.57 1.84
N PRO A 264 3.35 13.56 1.48
CA PRO A 264 2.14 13.27 0.72
C PRO A 264 2.45 12.92 -0.74
N ASP A 265 3.66 13.18 -1.25
CA ASP A 265 4.01 12.99 -2.67
C ASP A 265 4.08 11.52 -3.10
N ASN A 266 4.04 10.58 -2.16
CA ASN A 266 4.03 9.13 -2.31
C ASN A 266 5.19 8.55 -3.14
N GLY A 267 5.45 7.25 -2.98
CA GLY A 267 6.40 6.48 -3.77
C GLY A 267 7.75 7.18 -3.96
N ILE A 268 8.21 7.24 -5.22
CA ILE A 268 9.46 7.96 -5.57
C ILE A 268 9.39 9.46 -5.24
N GLY A 269 8.20 10.06 -5.34
CA GLY A 269 7.96 11.47 -5.05
C GLY A 269 8.43 11.85 -3.65
N GLY A 270 8.14 11.02 -2.65
CA GLY A 270 8.52 11.27 -1.25
C GLY A 270 10.02 11.32 -0.97
N PHE A 271 10.86 10.83 -1.87
CA PHE A 271 12.32 10.90 -1.76
C PHE A 271 12.91 12.16 -2.39
N ARG A 272 12.18 12.79 -3.33
CA ARG A 272 12.72 13.74 -4.30
C ARG A 272 13.42 14.93 -3.64
N ILE A 273 12.76 15.56 -2.66
CA ILE A 273 13.28 16.77 -2.00
C ILE A 273 14.59 16.46 -1.27
N TYR A 274 14.62 15.39 -0.46
CA TYR A 274 15.80 15.04 0.31
C TYR A 274 16.98 14.60 -0.55
N LEU A 275 16.73 13.78 -1.57
CA LEU A 275 17.79 13.33 -2.46
C LEU A 275 18.37 14.49 -3.26
N ALA A 276 17.52 15.40 -3.76
CA ALA A 276 17.97 16.58 -4.48
C ALA A 276 18.88 17.49 -3.63
N GLU A 277 18.59 17.68 -2.33
CA GLU A 277 19.46 18.41 -1.41
C GLU A 277 20.85 17.78 -1.25
N LYS A 278 20.99 16.48 -1.50
CA LYS A 278 22.26 15.75 -1.51
C LYS A 278 22.91 15.65 -2.89
N GLY A 279 22.29 16.22 -3.93
CA GLY A 279 22.74 16.07 -5.31
C GLY A 279 22.58 14.63 -5.84
N LEU A 280 21.60 13.89 -5.31
CA LEU A 280 21.26 12.52 -5.69
C LEU A 280 19.86 12.49 -6.32
N ASP A 281 19.59 11.42 -7.08
CA ASP A 281 18.25 11.06 -7.53
C ASP A 281 17.92 9.62 -7.12
N PHE A 282 16.66 9.20 -7.28
CA PHE A 282 16.24 7.86 -6.88
C PHE A 282 17.01 6.76 -7.62
N ALA A 283 17.21 6.91 -8.93
CA ALA A 283 17.87 5.92 -9.78
C ALA A 283 19.35 5.70 -9.40
N SER A 284 20.09 6.76 -9.07
CA SER A 284 21.48 6.68 -8.60
C SER A 284 21.57 6.00 -7.23
N VAL A 285 20.68 6.32 -6.30
CA VAL A 285 20.63 5.65 -4.98
C VAL A 285 20.25 4.18 -5.12
N TYR A 286 19.30 3.87 -6.00
CA TYR A 286 18.94 2.50 -6.32
C TYR A 286 20.11 1.72 -6.90
N THR A 287 20.84 2.32 -7.84
CA THR A 287 22.05 1.73 -8.43
C THR A 287 23.11 1.46 -7.38
N ASP A 288 23.37 2.40 -6.46
CA ASP A 288 24.30 2.22 -5.35
C ASP A 288 23.88 1.03 -4.44
N TRP A 289 22.58 0.89 -4.17
CA TRP A 289 22.05 -0.21 -3.38
C TRP A 289 22.27 -1.57 -4.07
N ILE A 290 21.93 -1.68 -5.35
CA ILE A 290 22.13 -2.91 -6.13
C ILE A 290 23.61 -3.28 -6.21
N LEU A 291 24.49 -2.32 -6.48
CA LEU A 291 25.94 -2.55 -6.47
C LEU A 291 26.41 -3.03 -5.09
N SER A 292 25.93 -2.41 -4.01
CA SER A 292 26.32 -2.83 -2.65
C SER A 292 25.86 -4.26 -2.31
N THR A 293 24.70 -4.68 -2.84
CA THR A 293 24.12 -6.01 -2.60
C THR A 293 24.80 -7.06 -3.49
N GLY A 294 25.01 -6.75 -4.76
CA GLY A 294 25.70 -7.60 -5.73
C GLY A 294 27.17 -7.84 -5.38
N LEU A 295 27.91 -6.82 -4.95
CA LEU A 295 29.33 -6.96 -4.53
C LEU A 295 29.53 -7.82 -3.28
N ASN A 296 28.46 -8.12 -2.55
CA ASN A 296 28.49 -9.01 -1.39
C ASN A 296 28.04 -10.45 -1.75
N ASP A 297 28.02 -10.79 -3.05
CA ASP A 297 27.60 -12.08 -3.62
C ASP A 297 26.25 -12.56 -3.04
N LYS A 298 25.32 -11.62 -2.89
CA LYS A 298 24.00 -11.89 -2.28
C LYS A 298 22.96 -12.35 -3.29
N PHE A 299 23.07 -11.92 -4.54
CA PHE A 299 22.13 -12.34 -5.58
C PHE A 299 22.49 -13.71 -6.13
N VAL A 300 21.46 -14.51 -6.42
CA VAL A 300 21.64 -15.72 -7.23
C VAL A 300 21.86 -15.29 -8.67
N HIS A 301 22.86 -15.88 -9.33
CA HIS A 301 23.22 -15.55 -10.70
C HIS A 301 22.14 -16.01 -11.68
N SER A 302 21.71 -15.11 -12.56
CA SER A 302 20.79 -15.39 -13.67
C SER A 302 21.46 -16.33 -14.69
N SER A 303 22.75 -16.10 -14.97
CA SER A 303 23.51 -16.89 -15.93
C SER A 303 25.01 -16.92 -15.61
N LEU A 304 25.68 -18.00 -16.02
CA LEU A 304 27.12 -18.21 -15.86
C LEU A 304 27.75 -18.48 -17.22
N HIS A 305 28.76 -17.68 -17.59
CA HIS A 305 29.44 -17.79 -18.87
C HIS A 305 30.95 -17.94 -18.73
N THR A 306 31.49 -18.97 -19.37
CA THR A 306 32.92 -19.35 -19.32
C THR A 306 33.61 -19.35 -20.69
N SER A 307 32.91 -18.89 -21.74
CA SER A 307 33.39 -18.87 -23.12
C SER A 307 32.94 -17.59 -23.83
N PHE A 308 33.84 -16.97 -24.59
CA PHE A 308 33.64 -15.66 -25.22
C PHE A 308 34.09 -15.66 -26.69
N PRO A 309 33.49 -14.83 -27.58
CA PRO A 309 32.45 -13.84 -27.30
C PRO A 309 31.07 -14.48 -27.05
N ILE A 310 30.22 -13.78 -26.30
CA ILE A 310 28.83 -14.14 -26.06
C ILE A 310 27.92 -12.95 -26.37
N ARG A 311 26.69 -13.24 -26.79
CA ARG A 311 25.60 -12.27 -26.89
C ARG A 311 24.45 -12.77 -26.01
N ILE A 312 23.90 -11.87 -25.22
CA ILE A 312 22.78 -12.12 -24.32
C ILE A 312 21.67 -11.17 -24.75
N ASP A 313 20.49 -11.72 -25.02
CA ASP A 313 19.29 -10.98 -25.42
C ASP A 313 18.20 -11.33 -24.38
N GLU A 314 17.97 -10.43 -23.42
CA GLU A 314 17.08 -10.62 -22.27
C GLU A 314 16.12 -9.42 -22.12
N THR A 315 15.06 -9.59 -21.33
CA THR A 315 14.14 -8.52 -20.92
C THR A 315 14.25 -8.39 -19.41
N ILE A 316 14.34 -7.16 -18.92
CA ILE A 316 14.46 -6.85 -17.50
C ILE A 316 13.34 -5.89 -17.12
N TYR A 317 12.82 -6.03 -15.91
CA TYR A 317 11.80 -5.12 -15.42
C TYR A 317 12.41 -3.76 -15.02
N PRO A 318 11.63 -2.66 -15.07
CA PRO A 318 12.06 -1.40 -14.47
C PRO A 318 12.41 -1.61 -12.99
N PHE A 319 13.63 -1.24 -12.61
CA PHE A 319 14.18 -1.54 -11.28
C PHE A 319 14.33 -3.04 -10.97
N GLY A 320 14.23 -3.94 -11.95
CA GLY A 320 14.70 -5.32 -11.82
C GLY A 320 16.22 -5.42 -11.96
N VAL A 321 16.78 -6.57 -11.57
CA VAL A 321 18.22 -6.84 -11.64
C VAL A 321 18.49 -8.23 -12.20
N ASP A 322 19.23 -8.27 -13.31
CA ASP A 322 19.88 -9.48 -13.79
C ASP A 322 21.34 -9.54 -13.37
N VAL A 323 21.78 -10.71 -12.89
CA VAL A 323 23.15 -10.94 -12.43
C VAL A 323 23.82 -11.97 -13.34
N ILE A 324 24.67 -11.47 -14.24
CA ILE A 324 25.40 -12.27 -15.21
C ILE A 324 26.83 -12.49 -14.71
N GLU A 325 27.17 -13.74 -14.38
CA GLU A 325 28.50 -14.12 -13.92
C GLU A 325 29.39 -14.56 -15.09
N MET A 326 30.62 -14.05 -15.13
CA MET A 326 31.52 -14.22 -16.28
C MET A 326 32.93 -14.60 -15.83
N TYR A 327 33.44 -15.73 -16.33
CA TYR A 327 34.80 -16.19 -16.06
C TYR A 327 35.63 -16.17 -17.34
N GLY A 328 36.46 -15.14 -17.47
CA GLY A 328 37.41 -14.97 -18.58
C GLY A 328 38.63 -14.14 -18.17
N GLY A 329 39.80 -14.49 -18.68
CA GLY A 329 41.03 -13.72 -18.47
C GLY A 329 41.26 -12.69 -19.59
N GLY A 330 41.79 -11.51 -19.24
CA GLY A 330 42.14 -10.45 -20.19
C GLY A 330 41.25 -9.21 -20.10
N GLY A 331 41.56 -8.18 -20.90
CA GLY A 331 40.73 -6.98 -21.00
C GLY A 331 39.47 -7.27 -21.80
N ASN A 332 38.35 -7.50 -21.11
CA ASN A 332 37.05 -7.70 -21.73
C ASN A 332 36.45 -6.36 -22.17
N THR A 333 35.72 -6.35 -23.29
CA THR A 333 34.93 -5.19 -23.74
C THR A 333 33.46 -5.56 -23.72
N PHE A 334 32.65 -4.72 -23.07
CA PHE A 334 31.20 -4.92 -22.95
C PHE A 334 30.47 -3.90 -23.83
N TYR A 335 29.42 -4.37 -24.51
CA TYR A 335 28.52 -3.52 -25.29
C TYR A 335 27.11 -3.71 -24.75
N PHE A 336 26.49 -2.62 -24.33
CA PHE A 336 25.12 -2.60 -23.84
C PHE A 336 24.24 -1.87 -24.86
N GLN A 337 23.14 -2.51 -25.25
CA GLN A 337 22.09 -1.91 -26.07
C GLN A 337 20.75 -2.35 -25.47
N GLY A 338 19.90 -1.38 -25.14
CA GLY A 338 18.58 -1.64 -24.57
C GLY A 338 17.63 -0.48 -24.84
N GLN A 339 16.35 -0.71 -24.58
CA GLN A 339 15.35 0.36 -24.59
C GLN A 339 15.46 1.14 -23.26
N PRO A 340 15.74 2.46 -23.29
CA PRO A 340 15.87 3.24 -22.05
C PRO A 340 14.51 3.56 -21.40
N GLU A 341 13.41 3.22 -22.06
CA GLU A 341 12.06 3.55 -21.67
C GLU A 341 11.20 2.29 -21.70
N ALA A 342 10.30 2.16 -20.72
CA ALA A 342 9.28 1.13 -20.67
C ALA A 342 7.90 1.78 -20.83
N SER A 343 6.97 1.08 -21.48
CA SER A 343 5.61 1.61 -21.63
C SER A 343 4.88 1.59 -20.29
N LEU A 344 4.23 2.70 -19.94
CA LEU A 344 3.40 2.83 -18.74
C LEU A 344 1.97 2.30 -18.94
N ILE A 345 1.50 2.26 -20.18
CA ILE A 345 0.16 1.80 -20.58
C ILE A 345 0.29 0.84 -21.76
N SER A 346 -0.70 -0.03 -21.95
CA SER A 346 -0.70 -0.93 -23.11
C SER A 346 -0.86 -0.16 -24.43
N ASP A 347 -0.40 -0.75 -25.52
CA ASP A 347 -0.30 -0.13 -26.86
C ASP A 347 -1.65 0.27 -27.50
N THR A 348 -2.78 0.05 -26.82
CA THR A 348 -4.12 0.41 -27.34
C THR A 348 -4.51 1.83 -26.97
N ILE A 349 -3.94 2.81 -27.68
CA ILE A 349 -4.48 4.18 -27.72
C ILE A 349 -5.56 4.23 -28.82
N PRO A 350 -6.85 4.43 -28.50
CA PRO A 350 -7.96 4.27 -29.46
C PRO A 350 -7.87 5.18 -30.68
N SER A 351 -7.33 6.40 -30.52
CA SER A 351 -6.90 7.29 -31.60
C SER A 351 -6.30 8.56 -31.01
N GLY A 352 -5.02 8.85 -31.25
CA GLY A 352 -4.42 10.13 -30.88
C GLY A 352 -2.94 10.05 -30.50
N GLU A 353 -2.30 11.22 -30.41
CA GLU A 353 -0.94 11.39 -29.89
C GLU A 353 -0.91 11.60 -28.37
N TYR A 354 -2.06 11.90 -27.76
CA TYR A 354 -2.18 12.25 -26.35
C TYR A 354 -3.36 11.54 -25.69
N ILE A 355 -3.19 11.20 -24.41
CA ILE A 355 -4.24 10.69 -23.53
C ILE A 355 -4.40 11.61 -22.33
N TRP A 356 -5.58 11.58 -21.70
CA TRP A 356 -5.72 12.10 -20.34
C TRP A 356 -5.41 10.98 -19.37
N TRP A 357 -4.55 11.27 -18.39
CA TRP A 357 -4.00 10.28 -17.47
C TRP A 357 -4.35 10.67 -16.05
N SER A 358 -4.97 9.76 -15.30
CA SER A 358 -5.40 9.98 -13.91
C SER A 358 -4.41 9.46 -12.87
N ASN A 359 -3.18 9.10 -13.29
CA ASN A 359 -2.17 8.43 -12.47
C ASN A 359 -2.49 6.96 -12.12
N GLN A 360 -1.43 6.21 -11.82
CA GLN A 360 -1.47 4.90 -11.19
C GLN A 360 -1.16 5.15 -9.72
N VAL A 361 -2.17 5.08 -8.86
CA VAL A 361 -2.03 5.39 -7.43
C VAL A 361 -2.98 4.54 -6.61
N ASP A 362 -2.51 4.15 -5.43
CA ASP A 362 -3.31 3.41 -4.45
C ASP A 362 -4.13 4.38 -3.60
N GLY A 363 -5.26 3.92 -3.04
CA GLY A 363 -5.99 4.62 -1.98
C GLY A 363 -6.38 6.09 -2.27
N SER A 364 -6.55 6.48 -3.55
CA SER A 364 -6.67 7.90 -3.97
C SER A 364 -8.00 8.21 -4.68
N ASP A 365 -8.45 9.47 -4.61
CA ASP A 365 -9.59 10.02 -5.39
C ASP A 365 -9.04 10.80 -6.59
N THR A 366 -8.76 10.10 -7.70
CA THR A 366 -8.24 10.73 -8.92
C THR A 366 -9.38 11.28 -9.77
N ILE A 367 -9.21 12.50 -10.32
CA ILE A 367 -10.27 13.15 -11.09
C ILE A 367 -9.71 13.81 -12.35
N LEU A 368 -10.33 13.53 -13.49
CA LEU A 368 -10.13 14.24 -14.75
C LEU A 368 -11.36 15.12 -15.02
N THR A 369 -11.20 16.45 -14.97
CA THR A 369 -12.32 17.39 -15.16
C THR A 369 -12.05 18.40 -16.27
N ARG A 370 -13.14 18.82 -16.94
CA ARG A 370 -13.12 19.93 -17.89
C ARG A 370 -14.44 20.70 -17.85
N ALA A 371 -14.35 22.02 -17.90
CA ALA A 371 -15.51 22.90 -17.95
C ALA A 371 -15.96 23.13 -19.41
N PHE A 372 -17.27 23.19 -19.61
CA PHE A 372 -17.89 23.49 -20.90
C PHE A 372 -19.00 24.51 -20.72
N ASP A 373 -19.06 25.54 -21.57
CA ASP A 373 -20.23 26.42 -21.66
C ASP A 373 -21.27 25.78 -22.58
N LEU A 374 -22.37 25.34 -21.99
CA LEU A 374 -23.50 24.72 -22.69
C LEU A 374 -24.73 25.64 -22.75
N SER A 375 -24.60 26.91 -22.38
CA SER A 375 -25.73 27.84 -22.27
C SER A 375 -26.47 28.10 -23.58
N SER A 376 -25.82 27.86 -24.73
CA SER A 376 -26.39 28.06 -26.06
C SER A 376 -27.10 26.81 -26.63
N VAL A 377 -27.11 25.68 -25.92
CA VAL A 377 -27.70 24.43 -26.39
C VAL A 377 -28.69 23.85 -25.38
N SER A 378 -29.74 23.20 -25.87
CA SER A 378 -30.71 22.49 -25.03
C SER A 378 -30.30 21.04 -24.74
N THR A 379 -29.37 20.49 -25.52
CA THR A 379 -28.92 19.10 -25.47
C THR A 379 -27.43 19.03 -25.82
N ALA A 380 -26.67 18.25 -25.06
CA ALA A 380 -25.27 17.97 -25.33
C ALA A 380 -25.02 16.46 -25.18
N HIS A 381 -24.09 15.93 -25.98
CA HIS A 381 -23.66 14.53 -25.93
C HIS A 381 -22.16 14.47 -25.64
N LEU A 382 -21.77 13.64 -24.67
CA LEU A 382 -20.37 13.33 -24.39
C LEU A 382 -20.06 11.93 -24.92
N THR A 383 -19.05 11.83 -25.77
CA THR A 383 -18.51 10.56 -26.27
C THR A 383 -17.02 10.53 -25.97
N TYR A 384 -16.55 9.46 -25.37
CA TYR A 384 -15.16 9.28 -25.00
C TYR A 384 -14.77 7.81 -25.15
N SER A 385 -13.47 7.57 -25.31
CA SER A 385 -12.88 6.24 -25.16
C SER A 385 -12.16 6.20 -23.83
N LEU A 386 -12.29 5.09 -23.11
CA LEU A 386 -11.67 4.88 -21.81
C LEU A 386 -10.81 3.62 -21.88
N TRP A 387 -9.61 3.71 -21.34
CA TRP A 387 -8.80 2.58 -20.92
C TRP A 387 -8.66 2.68 -19.40
N TYR A 388 -8.74 1.56 -18.70
CA TYR A 388 -8.58 1.50 -17.25
C TYR A 388 -7.94 0.17 -16.88
N ASP A 389 -7.15 0.21 -15.82
CA ASP A 389 -6.62 -0.95 -15.11
C ASP A 389 -6.85 -0.67 -13.63
N ILE A 390 -7.91 -1.24 -13.08
CA ILE A 390 -8.38 -1.00 -11.71
C ILE A 390 -8.80 -2.33 -11.09
N GLU A 391 -8.66 -2.46 -9.77
CA GLU A 391 -9.02 -3.68 -9.08
C GLU A 391 -10.55 -3.87 -9.04
N SER A 392 -11.03 -5.07 -8.70
CA SER A 392 -12.47 -5.36 -8.63
C SER A 392 -13.23 -4.51 -7.59
N LYS A 393 -12.52 -3.86 -6.67
CA LYS A 393 -13.05 -2.98 -5.62
C LYS A 393 -12.96 -1.50 -5.97
N ASP A 394 -12.17 -1.16 -6.97
CA ASP A 394 -12.02 0.19 -7.44
C ASP A 394 -13.17 0.56 -8.37
N CYS A 395 -13.46 1.85 -8.45
CA CYS A 395 -14.58 2.35 -9.23
C CYS A 395 -14.20 3.60 -10.00
N ALA A 396 -14.67 3.69 -11.24
CA ALA A 396 -14.58 4.89 -12.07
C ALA A 396 -15.97 5.36 -12.47
N TYR A 397 -16.22 6.68 -12.37
CA TYR A 397 -17.51 7.27 -12.69
C TYR A 397 -17.36 8.45 -13.65
N THR A 398 -18.31 8.60 -14.57
CA THR A 398 -18.50 9.86 -15.28
C THR A 398 -19.56 10.68 -14.55
N ALA A 399 -19.26 11.92 -14.21
CA ALA A 399 -20.16 12.78 -13.47
C ALA A 399 -20.17 14.20 -14.02
N VAL A 400 -21.25 14.93 -13.75
CA VAL A 400 -21.41 16.35 -14.09
C VAL A 400 -21.63 17.19 -12.84
N SER A 401 -21.09 18.39 -12.84
CA SER A 401 -21.37 19.42 -11.85
C SER A 401 -21.88 20.68 -12.54
N ILE A 402 -22.88 21.33 -11.94
CA ILE A 402 -23.49 22.59 -12.40
C ILE A 402 -23.24 23.75 -11.45
N ASP A 403 -22.51 23.52 -10.35
CA ASP A 403 -22.29 24.47 -9.24
C ASP A 403 -20.80 24.75 -8.99
N GLY A 404 -19.98 24.57 -10.02
CA GLY A 404 -18.54 24.81 -9.95
C GLY A 404 -17.77 23.72 -9.22
N GLY A 405 -18.26 22.47 -9.23
CA GLY A 405 -17.61 21.30 -8.64
C GLY A 405 -17.97 21.05 -7.17
N GLN A 406 -18.94 21.77 -6.60
CA GLN A 406 -19.36 21.59 -5.21
C GLN A 406 -20.18 20.31 -5.03
N SER A 407 -21.03 19.97 -6.00
CA SER A 407 -21.76 18.71 -6.05
C SER A 407 -21.67 18.07 -7.44
N TRP A 408 -21.77 16.74 -7.45
CA TRP A 408 -21.62 15.93 -8.65
C TRP A 408 -22.76 14.94 -8.79
N GLN A 409 -23.28 14.83 -10.01
CA GLN A 409 -24.28 13.84 -10.40
C GLN A 409 -23.63 12.83 -11.34
N VAL A 410 -23.66 11.55 -10.97
CA VAL A 410 -23.21 10.46 -11.85
C VAL A 410 -24.09 10.41 -13.10
N LEU A 411 -23.45 10.37 -14.26
CA LEU A 411 -24.09 10.17 -15.55
C LEU A 411 -24.15 8.68 -15.87
N HIS A 412 -25.29 8.22 -16.36
CA HIS A 412 -25.45 6.85 -16.82
C HIS A 412 -24.94 6.72 -18.27
N GLY A 413 -23.98 5.83 -18.48
CA GLY A 413 -23.49 5.45 -19.81
C GLY A 413 -23.82 3.98 -20.12
N GLU A 414 -23.52 3.54 -21.35
CA GLU A 414 -23.74 2.15 -21.79
C GLU A 414 -22.96 1.11 -20.95
N TRP A 415 -21.89 1.54 -20.29
CA TRP A 415 -20.98 0.69 -19.51
C TRP A 415 -20.99 0.99 -18.00
N GLY A 416 -21.79 1.97 -17.55
CA GLY A 416 -21.89 2.34 -16.14
C GLY A 416 -22.95 1.51 -15.42
N ARG A 417 -22.59 0.89 -14.29
CA ARG A 417 -23.54 0.31 -13.33
C ARG A 417 -23.62 1.21 -12.10
N THR A 418 -24.78 1.21 -11.44
CA THR A 418 -25.02 2.00 -10.22
C THR A 418 -25.50 1.11 -9.08
N ASP A 419 -25.02 -0.14 -9.05
CA ASP A 419 -25.27 -1.08 -7.97
C ASP A 419 -24.57 -0.66 -6.66
#